data_AF-A0A7C3N1D1-F1
#
_entry.id   AF-A0A7C3N1D1-F1
#
_cell.length_a   1.000
_cell.length_b   1.000
_cell.length_c   1.000
_cell.angle_alpha   90.00
_cell.angle_beta   90.00
_cell.angle_gamma   90.00
#
_symmetry.space_group_name_H-M   'P 1'
#
loop_
_entity.id
_entity.type
_entity.pdbx_description
1 polymer ?
#
loop_
_entity_poly.entity_id
_entity_poly.type
_entity_poly.pdbx_seq_one_letter_code
_entity_poly.pdbx_strand_id
1 'polypeptide(L)'
;MGDRKTLYERGLRKKVELAEELLKKTKALDEAVEQWNSVQVQTLLAERQDLMERIDRVDAEMLLPGKAPLLSKPPIPSRRTEGEEDGLWKAFGNALLQAAELDRVITEKVIAEQKRVQEELRTLRKAARSFGAYRDRGTEGRRFVDVTG
;
A
#
# COMPACT_ATOMS: atom_id res chain seq x y z
N MET A 1 23.76 -8.88 -33.34
CA MET A 1 23.29 -9.52 -32.08
C MET A 1 23.49 -8.64 -30.84
N GLY A 2 24.26 -7.54 -30.88
CA GLY A 2 24.56 -6.69 -29.70
C GLY A 2 23.43 -5.78 -29.23
N ASP A 3 22.64 -5.18 -30.12
CA ASP A 3 21.68 -4.13 -29.74
C ASP A 3 20.46 -4.61 -28.95
N ARG A 4 20.09 -5.90 -29.08
CA ARG A 4 18.94 -6.46 -28.36
C ARG A 4 19.25 -6.81 -26.91
N LYS A 5 20.47 -7.32 -26.67
CA LYS A 5 20.91 -7.68 -25.32
C LYS A 5 21.05 -6.41 -24.45
N THR A 6 21.60 -5.35 -25.03
CA THR A 6 21.75 -4.06 -24.35
C THR A 6 20.41 -3.37 -24.06
N LEU A 7 19.40 -3.51 -24.94
CA LEU A 7 18.04 -3.02 -24.68
C LEU A 7 17.35 -3.81 -23.56
N TYR A 8 17.46 -5.15 -23.57
CA TYR A 8 16.90 -6.02 -22.53
C TYR A 8 17.45 -5.69 -21.15
N GLU A 9 18.77 -5.63 -21.04
CA GLU A 9 19.46 -5.31 -19.80
C GLU A 9 19.11 -3.89 -19.30
N ARG A 10 19.01 -2.90 -20.19
CA ARG A 10 18.59 -1.54 -19.85
C ARG A 10 17.16 -1.50 -19.32
N GLY A 11 16.23 -2.24 -19.95
CA GLY A 11 14.85 -2.35 -19.48
C GLY A 11 14.76 -2.99 -18.10
N LEU A 12 15.55 -4.04 -17.86
CA LEU A 12 15.59 -4.73 -16.57
C LEU A 12 16.23 -3.85 -15.47
N ARG A 13 17.30 -3.10 -15.76
CA ARG A 13 17.87 -2.12 -14.81
C ARG A 13 16.84 -1.05 -14.42
N LYS A 14 16.12 -0.49 -15.40
CA LYS A 14 15.04 0.48 -15.15
C LYS A 14 13.93 -0.11 -14.26
N LYS A 15 13.57 -1.39 -14.44
CA LYS A 15 12.62 -2.07 -13.56
C LYS A 15 13.15 -2.26 -12.14
N VAL A 16 14.43 -2.62 -11.98
CA VAL A 16 15.07 -2.72 -10.66
C VAL A 16 15.01 -1.38 -9.95
N GLU A 17 15.40 -0.29 -10.60
CA GLU A 17 15.36 1.06 -10.04
C GLU A 17 13.95 1.45 -9.59
N LEU A 18 12.93 1.20 -10.43
CA LEU A 18 11.53 1.48 -10.08
C LEU A 18 11.04 0.60 -8.91
N ALA A 19 11.45 -0.67 -8.83
CA ALA A 19 11.08 -1.56 -7.74
C ALA A 19 11.77 -1.19 -6.42
N GLU A 20 13.02 -0.73 -6.47
CA GLU A 20 13.72 -0.19 -5.29
C GLU A 20 13.09 1.11 -4.81
N GLU A 21 12.68 1.99 -5.73
CA GLU A 21 11.92 3.19 -5.40
C GLU A 21 10.56 2.84 -4.78
N LEU A 22 9.85 1.86 -5.34
CA LEU A 22 8.60 1.35 -4.76
C LEU A 22 8.82 0.85 -3.33
N LEU A 23 9.85 0.03 -3.09
CA LEU A 23 10.18 -0.46 -1.75
C LEU A 23 10.48 0.70 -0.78
N LYS A 24 11.25 1.70 -1.22
CA LYS A 24 11.52 2.90 -0.41
C LYS A 24 10.23 3.64 -0.04
N LYS A 25 9.30 3.80 -0.97
CA LYS A 25 8.01 4.42 -0.73
C LYS A 25 7.12 3.57 0.18
N THR A 26 7.17 2.24 0.08
CA THR A 26 6.45 1.35 0.99
C THR A 26 6.99 1.45 2.43
N LYS A 27 8.32 1.57 2.62
CA LYS A 27 8.90 1.83 3.94
C LYS A 27 8.43 3.17 4.53
N ALA A 28 8.45 4.23 3.73
CA ALA A 28 7.93 5.54 4.15
C ALA A 28 6.42 5.49 4.46
N LEU A 29 5.66 4.63 3.77
CA LEU A 29 4.23 4.44 4.04
C LEU A 29 4.01 3.77 5.39
N ASP A 30 4.84 2.78 5.75
CA ASP A 30 4.78 2.16 7.07
C ASP A 30 4.98 3.20 8.19
N GLU A 31 6.00 4.04 8.07
CA GLU A 31 6.25 5.15 9.01
C GLU A 31 5.07 6.14 9.07
N ALA A 32 4.49 6.49 7.92
CA ALA A 32 3.35 7.41 7.86
C ALA A 32 2.09 6.82 8.51
N VAL A 33 1.87 5.50 8.38
CA VAL A 33 0.78 4.78 9.03
C VAL A 33 1.00 4.70 10.54
N GLU A 34 2.23 4.45 11.01
CA GLU A 34 2.55 4.47 12.44
C GLU A 34 2.28 5.83 13.09
N GLN A 35 2.50 6.91 12.35
CA GLN A 35 2.24 8.29 12.80
C GLN A 35 0.78 8.73 12.57
N TRP A 36 -0.07 7.89 11.98
CA TRP A 36 -1.42 8.24 11.55
C TRP A 36 -1.51 9.52 10.70
N ASN A 37 -0.46 9.81 9.92
CA ASN A 37 -0.39 10.98 9.06
C ASN A 37 -1.17 10.76 7.77
N SER A 38 -2.48 11.00 7.83
CA SER A 38 -3.42 10.72 6.73
C SER A 38 -3.04 11.38 5.39
N VAL A 39 -2.51 12.61 5.40
CA VAL A 39 -2.08 13.31 4.18
C VAL A 39 -0.89 12.60 3.54
N GLN A 40 0.11 12.25 4.34
CA GLN A 40 1.30 11.55 3.84
C GLN A 40 0.96 10.13 3.35
N VAL A 41 0.05 9.43 4.04
CA VAL A 41 -0.45 8.12 3.60
C VAL A 41 -1.09 8.20 2.21
N GLN A 42 -1.98 9.18 1.99
CA GLN A 42 -2.64 9.35 0.68
C GLN A 42 -1.65 9.66 -0.43
N THR A 43 -0.71 10.58 -0.19
CA THR A 43 0.35 10.92 -1.15
C THR A 43 1.18 9.70 -1.51
N LEU A 44 1.65 8.94 -0.51
CA LEU A 44 2.48 7.77 -0.73
C LEU A 44 1.73 6.65 -1.46
N LEU A 45 0.44 6.43 -1.17
CA LEU A 45 -0.37 5.45 -1.92
C LEU A 45 -0.48 5.82 -3.41
N ALA A 46 -0.69 7.10 -3.72
CA ALA A 46 -0.76 7.56 -5.11
C ALA A 46 0.59 7.43 -5.84
N GLU A 47 1.69 7.82 -5.20
CA GLU A 47 3.04 7.67 -5.75
C GLU A 47 3.39 6.20 -6.00
N ARG A 48 3.00 5.30 -5.09
CA ARG A 48 3.22 3.85 -5.26
C ARG A 48 2.42 3.27 -6.42
N GLN A 49 1.18 3.72 -6.61
CA GLN A 49 0.36 3.32 -7.74
C GLN A 49 1.00 3.75 -9.08
N ASP A 50 1.49 4.99 -9.17
CA ASP A 50 2.22 5.46 -10.36
C ASP A 50 3.49 4.64 -10.63
N LEU A 51 4.24 4.29 -9.59
CA LEU A 51 5.43 3.44 -9.75
C LEU A 51 5.11 2.05 -10.30
N MET A 52 4.03 1.41 -9.82
CA MET A 52 3.59 0.11 -10.35
C MET A 52 3.18 0.23 -11.82
N GLU A 53 2.41 1.26 -12.19
CA GLU A 53 2.06 1.51 -13.58
C GLU A 53 3.29 1.77 -14.46
N ARG A 54 4.31 2.45 -13.94
CA ARG A 54 5.56 2.69 -14.66
C ARG A 54 6.35 1.40 -14.86
N ILE A 55 6.36 0.49 -13.89
CA ILE A 55 6.97 -0.84 -14.05
C ILE A 55 6.28 -1.62 -15.19
N ASP A 56 4.96 -1.60 -15.23
CA ASP A 56 4.17 -2.25 -16.29
C ASP A 56 4.38 -1.59 -17.66
N ARG A 57 4.54 -0.26 -17.70
CA ARG A 57 4.87 0.46 -18.95
C ARG A 57 6.24 0.06 -19.48
N VAL A 58 7.23 -0.22 -18.62
CA VAL A 58 8.53 -0.74 -19.07
C VAL A 58 8.35 -2.11 -19.74
N ASP A 59 7.43 -2.96 -19.29
CA ASP A 59 7.09 -4.19 -20.01
C ASP A 59 6.51 -3.92 -21.40
N ALA A 60 5.57 -2.97 -21.48
CA ALA A 60 4.90 -2.61 -22.73
C ALA A 60 5.86 -1.98 -23.75
N GLU A 61 6.76 -1.10 -23.32
CA GLU A 61 7.82 -0.49 -24.13
C GLU A 61 8.75 -1.56 -24.75
N MET A 62 8.97 -2.67 -24.03
CA MET A 62 9.81 -3.77 -24.47
C MET A 62 9.09 -4.77 -25.41
N LEU A 63 7.76 -4.67 -25.57
CA LEU A 63 6.93 -5.56 -26.37
C LEU A 63 6.67 -5.11 -27.83
N LEU A 64 7.00 -3.86 -28.18
CA LEU A 64 6.82 -3.33 -29.54
C LEU A 64 7.85 -3.93 -30.54
N PRO A 65 7.51 -4.04 -31.85
CA PRO A 65 7.53 -5.31 -32.56
C PRO A 65 8.94 -5.83 -32.86
N GLY A 66 9.23 -7.03 -32.35
CA GLY A 66 10.31 -7.88 -32.86
C GLY A 66 11.52 -8.01 -31.94
N LYS A 67 11.38 -8.94 -30.99
CA LYS A 67 12.42 -9.81 -30.43
C LYS A 67 13.08 -9.39 -29.10
N ALA A 68 12.31 -9.04 -28.07
CA ALA A 68 12.75 -9.19 -26.68
C ALA A 68 11.81 -10.14 -25.93
N PRO A 69 12.31 -11.13 -25.16
CA PRO A 69 11.47 -11.95 -24.31
C PRO A 69 10.82 -11.08 -23.22
N LEU A 70 9.55 -11.37 -22.93
CA LEU A 70 8.77 -10.69 -21.89
C LEU A 70 9.57 -10.57 -20.58
N LEU A 71 9.73 -9.35 -20.06
CA LEU A 71 10.24 -9.06 -18.72
C LEU A 71 9.19 -9.31 -17.62
N SER A 72 8.13 -10.07 -17.94
CA SER A 72 7.08 -10.51 -17.02
C SER A 72 7.33 -11.92 -16.47
N LYS A 73 8.34 -12.64 -16.99
CA LYS A 73 8.77 -13.94 -16.46
C LYS A 73 10.29 -13.96 -16.32
N PRO A 74 10.82 -14.46 -15.18
CA PRO A 74 12.25 -14.68 -15.07
C PRO A 74 12.70 -15.60 -16.20
N PRO A 75 13.93 -15.42 -16.74
CA PRO A 75 14.45 -16.30 -17.77
C PRO A 75 14.41 -17.74 -17.26
N ILE A 76 13.92 -18.68 -18.08
CA ILE A 76 14.06 -20.11 -17.78
C ILE A 76 15.56 -20.37 -17.67
N PRO A 77 16.09 -20.79 -16.51
CA PRO A 77 17.52 -20.93 -16.32
C PRO A 77 18.03 -22.00 -17.28
N SER A 78 18.65 -21.57 -18.38
CA SER A 78 19.50 -22.45 -19.17
C SER A 78 20.77 -22.70 -18.35
N ARG A 79 21.28 -23.94 -18.34
CA ARG A 79 22.46 -24.41 -17.57
C ARG A 79 23.77 -23.60 -17.78
N ARG A 80 23.77 -22.47 -18.48
CA ARG A 80 24.97 -21.76 -18.96
C ARG A 80 25.00 -20.24 -18.77
N THR A 81 24.04 -19.60 -18.11
CA THR A 81 24.08 -18.14 -17.94
C THR A 81 23.80 -17.71 -16.50
N GLU A 82 24.76 -18.00 -15.62
CA GLU A 82 25.03 -17.08 -14.50
C GLU A 82 25.65 -15.81 -15.12
N GLY A 83 24.83 -14.78 -15.31
CA GLY A 83 25.24 -13.51 -15.89
C GLY A 83 24.56 -12.35 -15.19
N GLU A 84 24.98 -11.12 -15.49
CA GLU A 84 24.48 -9.87 -14.88
C GLU A 84 22.95 -9.75 -14.93
N GLU A 85 22.30 -10.30 -15.96
CA GLU A 85 20.83 -10.36 -16.11
C GLU A 85 20.14 -11.17 -15.00
N ASP A 86 20.72 -12.28 -14.52
CA ASP A 86 20.17 -13.08 -13.42
C ASP A 86 20.26 -12.31 -12.09
N GLY A 87 21.34 -11.56 -11.88
CA GLY A 87 21.50 -10.66 -10.73
C GLY A 87 20.44 -9.56 -10.71
N LEU A 88 20.17 -8.94 -11.86
CA LEU A 88 19.13 -7.91 -11.98
C LEU A 88 17.72 -8.47 -11.76
N TRP A 89 17.43 -9.67 -12.26
CA TRP A 89 16.13 -10.33 -12.01
C TRP A 89 15.92 -10.66 -10.53
N LYS A 90 16.96 -11.16 -9.86
CA LYS A 90 16.94 -11.40 -8.41
C LYS A 90 16.72 -10.10 -7.64
N ALA A 91 17.42 -9.03 -8.00
CA ALA A 91 17.25 -7.72 -7.37
C ALA A 91 15.82 -7.19 -7.52
N PHE A 92 15.28 -7.22 -8.75
CA PHE A 92 13.90 -6.83 -9.04
C PHE A 92 12.88 -7.64 -8.22
N GLY A 93 13.00 -8.98 -8.26
CA GLY A 93 12.11 -9.87 -7.53
C GLY A 93 12.19 -9.68 -6.00
N ASN A 94 13.40 -9.52 -5.46
CA ASN A 94 13.61 -9.29 -4.03
C ASN A 94 13.00 -7.96 -3.57
N ALA A 95 13.15 -6.87 -4.34
CA ALA A 95 12.57 -5.59 -4.00
C ALA A 95 11.03 -5.66 -3.96
N LEU A 96 10.40 -6.32 -4.94
CA LEU A 96 8.95 -6.52 -4.98
C LEU A 96 8.46 -7.40 -3.83
N LEU A 97 9.15 -8.50 -3.51
CA LEU A 97 8.79 -9.38 -2.40
C LEU A 97 8.86 -8.63 -1.05
N GLN A 98 9.91 -7.84 -0.82
CA GLN A 98 10.02 -7.02 0.38
C GLN A 98 8.92 -5.96 0.46
N ALA A 99 8.57 -5.32 -0.66
CA ALA A 99 7.49 -4.34 -0.70
C ALA A 99 6.13 -4.99 -0.40
N ALA A 100 5.86 -6.18 -0.96
CA ALA A 100 4.62 -6.92 -0.71
C ALA A 100 4.48 -7.38 0.74
N GLU A 101 5.57 -7.82 1.37
CA GLU A 101 5.54 -8.22 2.78
C GLU A 101 5.28 -7.01 3.70
N LEU A 102 5.89 -5.86 3.40
CA LEU A 102 5.59 -4.63 4.13
C LEU A 102 4.14 -4.19 3.94
N ASP A 103 3.58 -4.31 2.73
CA ASP A 103 2.16 -4.02 2.49
C ASP A 103 1.23 -4.88 3.33
N ARG A 104 1.56 -6.17 3.50
CA ARG A 104 0.81 -7.07 4.36
C ARG A 104 0.81 -6.56 5.81
N VAL A 105 2.00 -6.22 6.32
CA VAL A 105 2.16 -5.68 7.68
C VAL A 105 1.40 -4.36 7.86
N ILE A 106 1.53 -3.42 6.91
CA ILE A 106 0.82 -2.14 6.94
C ILE A 106 -0.70 -2.36 6.96
N THR A 107 -1.20 -3.28 6.12
CA THR A 107 -2.63 -3.61 6.05
C THR A 107 -3.13 -4.16 7.38
N GLU A 108 -2.36 -5.03 8.03
CA GLU A 108 -2.68 -5.56 9.36
C GLU A 108 -2.74 -4.46 10.42
N LYS A 109 -1.78 -3.52 10.42
CA LYS A 109 -1.78 -2.33 11.32
C LYS A 109 -3.05 -1.49 11.12
N VAL A 110 -3.40 -1.17 9.88
CA VAL A 110 -4.60 -0.37 9.56
C VAL A 110 -5.89 -1.07 9.98
N ILE A 111 -6.01 -2.39 9.74
CA ILE A 111 -7.18 -3.16 10.15
C ILE A 111 -7.31 -3.20 11.68
N ALA A 112 -6.20 -3.36 12.40
CA ALA A 112 -6.20 -3.37 13.86
C ALA A 112 -6.69 -2.03 14.42
N GLU A 113 -6.21 -0.91 13.86
CA GLU A 113 -6.65 0.42 14.27
C GLU A 113 -8.12 0.67 13.92
N GLN A 114 -8.57 0.25 12.74
CA GLN A 114 -9.97 0.37 12.35
C GLN A 114 -10.89 -0.33 13.36
N LYS A 115 -10.49 -1.50 13.86
CA LYS A 115 -11.24 -2.22 14.91
C LYS A 115 -11.25 -1.42 16.23
N ARG A 116 -10.10 -0.90 16.66
CA ARG A 116 -9.99 -0.05 17.87
C ARG A 116 -10.92 1.16 17.80
N VAL A 117 -10.85 1.92 16.70
CA VAL A 117 -11.72 3.10 16.48
C VAL A 117 -13.20 2.73 16.45
N GLN A 118 -13.57 1.59 15.83
CA GLN A 118 -14.95 1.13 15.84
C GLN A 118 -15.46 0.81 17.26
N GLU A 119 -14.63 0.24 18.12
CA GLU A 119 -14.98 -0.03 19.52
C GLU A 119 -15.15 1.27 20.33
N GLU A 120 -14.27 2.25 20.12
CA GLU A 120 -14.39 3.57 20.74
C GLU A 120 -15.68 4.28 20.31
N LEU A 121 -16.00 4.26 19.02
CA LEU A 121 -17.26 4.81 18.49
C LEU A 121 -18.49 4.11 19.07
N ARG A 122 -18.44 2.78 19.26
CA ARG A 122 -19.52 2.03 19.94
C ARG A 122 -19.70 2.51 21.38
N THR A 123 -18.61 2.74 22.10
CA THR A 123 -18.62 3.24 23.48
C THR A 123 -19.20 4.66 23.55
N LEU A 124 -18.77 5.55 22.67
CA LEU A 124 -19.31 6.92 22.58
C LEU A 124 -20.80 6.92 22.26
N ARG A 125 -21.26 6.06 21.34
CA ARG A 125 -22.70 5.92 21.03
C ARG A 125 -23.51 5.42 22.23
N LYS A 126 -22.97 4.48 23.02
CA LYS A 126 -23.63 4.04 24.27
C LYS A 126 -23.73 5.18 25.28
N ALA A 127 -22.64 5.92 25.47
CA ALA A 127 -22.63 7.09 26.36
C ALA A 127 -23.63 8.16 25.91
N ALA A 128 -23.69 8.49 24.62
CA ALA A 128 -24.64 9.43 24.05
C ALA A 128 -26.11 9.03 24.30
N ARG A 129 -26.45 7.74 24.20
CA ARG A 129 -27.79 7.24 24.54
C ARG A 129 -28.11 7.43 26.02
N SER A 130 -27.15 7.17 26.91
CA SER A 130 -27.31 7.41 28.35
C SER A 130 -27.54 8.90 28.64
N PHE A 131 -26.74 9.80 28.03
CA PHE A 131 -26.95 11.24 28.17
C PHE A 131 -28.32 11.69 27.64
N GLY A 132 -28.77 11.15 26.51
CA GLY A 132 -30.12 11.37 25.99
C GLY A 132 -31.20 10.95 26.97
N ALA A 133 -31.09 9.75 27.54
CA ALA A 133 -32.04 9.25 28.55
C ALA A 133 -32.07 10.12 29.82
N TYR A 134 -30.93 10.63 30.28
CA TYR A 134 -30.88 11.57 31.42
C TYR A 134 -31.51 12.93 31.08
N ARG A 135 -31.25 13.46 29.88
CA ARG A 135 -31.86 14.70 29.41
C ARG A 135 -33.39 14.56 29.33
N ASP A 136 -33.87 13.47 28.75
CA ASP A 136 -35.29 13.25 28.50
C ASP A 136 -36.05 12.98 29.83
N ARG A 137 -35.46 12.24 30.78
CA ARG A 137 -36.01 12.10 32.15
C ARG A 137 -35.95 13.41 32.95
N GLY A 138 -34.91 14.22 32.76
CA GLY A 138 -34.80 15.54 33.38
C GLY A 138 -35.87 16.52 32.89
N THR A 139 -36.36 16.36 31.65
CA THR A 139 -37.52 17.10 31.13
C THR A 139 -38.86 16.55 31.61
N GLU A 140 -38.98 15.24 31.85
CA GLU A 140 -40.16 14.64 32.49
C GLU A 140 -40.30 15.06 33.96
N GLY A 141 -39.19 15.13 34.69
CA GLY A 141 -39.18 15.60 36.08
C GLY A 141 -39.64 17.05 36.26
N ARG A 142 -39.50 17.93 35.25
CA ARG A 142 -40.03 19.30 35.29
C ARG A 142 -41.54 19.39 35.08
N ARG A 143 -42.19 18.37 34.51
CA ARG A 143 -43.67 18.36 34.34
C ARG A 143 -44.43 18.03 35.62
N PHE A 144 -43.77 17.42 36.61
CA PHE A 144 -44.39 17.08 37.89
C PHE A 144 -44.26 18.17 38.96
N VAL A 145 -43.58 19.29 38.68
CA VAL A 145 -43.41 20.41 39.64
C VAL A 145 -44.52 21.46 39.51
N ASP A 146 -45.45 21.32 38.57
CA ASP A 146 -46.63 22.20 38.39
C ASP A 146 -47.95 21.52 38.80
N VAL A 147 -47.96 20.74 39.89
CA VAL A 147 -49.21 20.23 40.49
C VAL A 147 -49.22 20.45 42.00
N THR A 148 -49.08 21.71 42.42
CA THR A 148 -49.68 22.28 43.65
C THR A 148 -49.58 23.80 43.55
N GLY A 149 -50.66 24.43 43.06
CA GLY A 149 -50.85 25.87 43.01
C GLY A 149 -52.32 26.17 42.79
#